data_AF-A0A958SGG4-F1
#
_entry.id   AF-A0A958SGG4-F1
#
_cell.length_a   1.000
_cell.length_b   1.000
_cell.length_c   1.000
_cell.angle_alpha   90.00
_cell.angle_beta   90.00
_cell.angle_gamma   90.00
#
_symmetry.space_group_name_H-M   'P 1'
#
loop_
_entity.id
_entity.type
_entity.pdbx_description
1 polymer ?
#
loop_
_entity_poly.entity_id
_entity_poly.type
_entity_poly.pdbx_seq_one_letter_code
_entity_poly.pdbx_strand_id
1 'polypeptide(L)'
;MQTQTLETPNPAVNIFDYRAVSPFLRAAFESLQAEQKHRFSLRALCRRYGIRSVATLSMVINGKRKVTPEVAEKLSQILKLRGVQRRYFMALV
;
A
#
# COMPACT_ATOMS: atom_id res chain seq x y z
N MET A 1 -21.04 0.91 -28.03
CA MET A 1 -21.04 0.68 -26.58
C MET A 1 -19.60 0.73 -26.10
N GLN A 2 -19.14 1.87 -25.56
CA GLN A 2 -17.80 1.99 -24.98
C GLN A 2 -17.89 1.55 -23.53
N THR A 3 -17.28 0.42 -23.20
CA THR A 3 -17.17 -0.05 -21.82
C THR A 3 -16.29 0.90 -21.04
N GLN A 4 -16.89 1.51 -20.03
CA GLN A 4 -16.30 2.35 -19.02
C GLN A 4 -15.27 1.53 -18.24
N THR A 5 -13.97 1.68 -18.55
CA THR A 5 -12.91 1.10 -17.71
C THR A 5 -12.78 1.98 -16.47
N LEU A 6 -13.37 1.51 -15.37
CA LEU A 6 -13.29 2.11 -14.05
C LEU A 6 -11.82 2.36 -13.69
N GLU A 7 -11.44 3.62 -13.54
CA GLU A 7 -10.12 4.05 -13.06
C GLU A 7 -9.90 3.51 -11.65
N THR A 8 -9.24 2.37 -11.56
CA THR A 8 -8.72 1.84 -10.31
C THR A 8 -7.49 2.66 -9.93
N PRO A 9 -7.38 3.19 -8.70
CA PRO A 9 -6.11 3.70 -8.19
C PRO A 9 -5.19 2.49 -7.99
N ASN A 10 -4.45 2.17 -9.05
CA ASN A 10 -3.22 1.40 -8.98
C ASN A 10 -2.17 2.38 -8.44
N PRO A 11 -1.35 2.03 -7.44
CA PRO A 11 -0.18 2.87 -7.16
C PRO A 11 0.52 3.12 -8.50
N ALA A 12 0.85 4.38 -8.79
CA ALA A 12 1.59 4.73 -10.01
C ALA A 12 2.96 4.03 -10.10
N VAL A 13 3.33 3.31 -9.04
CA VAL A 13 4.61 2.66 -8.80
C VAL A 13 4.47 1.15 -8.95
N ASN A 14 5.36 0.54 -9.73
CA ASN A 14 5.38 -0.89 -9.94
C ASN A 14 6.24 -1.61 -8.89
N ILE A 15 5.67 -2.58 -8.18
CA ILE A 15 6.38 -3.30 -7.11
C ILE A 15 7.61 -4.07 -7.59
N PHE A 16 7.62 -4.55 -8.84
CA PHE A 16 8.72 -5.34 -9.38
C PHE A 16 10.03 -4.56 -9.54
N ASP A 17 9.96 -3.22 -9.50
CA ASP A 17 11.13 -2.35 -9.54
C ASP A 17 11.89 -2.31 -8.19
N TYR A 18 11.32 -2.92 -7.15
CA TYR A 18 11.84 -2.89 -5.80
C TYR A 18 12.33 -4.26 -5.34
N ARG A 19 13.50 -4.25 -4.72
CA ARG A 19 14.11 -5.43 -4.06
C ARG A 19 13.85 -5.47 -2.56
N ALA A 20 13.23 -4.43 -2.00
CA ALA A 20 12.91 -4.31 -0.59
C ALA A 20 11.54 -3.66 -0.41
N VAL A 21 10.81 -4.06 0.63
CA VAL A 21 9.44 -3.62 0.88
C VAL A 21 9.35 -2.14 1.29
N SER A 22 10.26 -1.68 2.16
CA SER A 22 10.24 -0.31 2.69
C SER A 22 10.27 0.79 1.61
N PRO A 23 11.20 0.78 0.62
CA PRO A 23 11.22 1.80 -0.42
C PRO A 23 9.98 1.75 -1.32
N PHE A 24 9.45 0.55 -1.59
CA PHE A 24 8.19 0.39 -2.32
C PHE A 24 7.02 1.02 -1.56
N LEU A 25 6.86 0.70 -0.27
CA LEU A 25 5.77 1.23 0.55
C LEU A 25 5.82 2.75 0.62
N ARG A 26 7.02 3.33 0.76
CA ARG A 26 7.16 4.78 0.78
C ARG A 26 6.68 5.42 -0.53
N ALA A 27 7.19 4.95 -1.66
CA ALA A 27 6.79 5.46 -2.98
C ALA A 27 5.28 5.26 -3.25
N ALA A 28 4.75 4.09 -2.91
CA ALA A 28 3.34 3.79 -3.11
C ALA A 28 2.41 4.67 -2.26
N PHE A 29 2.78 4.96 -1.01
CA PHE A 29 2.00 5.84 -0.14
C PHE A 29 2.16 7.33 -0.50
N GLU A 30 3.33 7.75 -0.98
CA GLU A 30 3.53 9.11 -1.53
C GLU A 30 2.65 9.33 -2.77
N SER A 31 2.60 8.36 -3.69
CA SER A 31 1.66 8.38 -4.85
C SER A 31 0.21 8.44 -4.39
N LEU A 32 -0.17 7.58 -3.44
CA LEU A 32 -1.53 7.52 -2.92
C LEU A 32 -1.97 8.83 -2.26
N GLN A 33 -1.05 9.48 -1.54
CA GLN A 33 -1.27 10.80 -0.95
C GLN A 33 -1.41 11.89 -2.01
N ALA A 34 -0.60 11.85 -3.07
CA ALA A 34 -0.66 12.80 -4.17
C ALA A 34 -1.97 12.71 -4.96
N GLU A 35 -2.49 11.49 -5.16
CA GLU A 35 -3.79 11.26 -5.82
C GLU A 35 -4.96 11.69 -4.94
N GLN A 36 -4.88 11.49 -3.63
CA GLN A 36 -5.99 11.68 -2.69
C GLN A 36 -5.80 12.87 -1.75
N LYS A 37 -5.17 13.95 -2.20
CA LYS A 37 -4.73 15.12 -1.39
C LYS A 37 -5.63 15.50 -0.20
N HIS A 38 -6.96 15.52 -0.39
CA HIS A 38 -7.93 15.93 0.65
C HIS A 38 -8.57 14.78 1.44
N ARG A 39 -8.42 13.52 0.98
CA ARG A 39 -9.06 12.33 1.56
C ARG A 39 -8.05 11.36 2.19
N PHE A 40 -6.77 11.57 1.96
CA PHE A 40 -5.71 10.73 2.48
C PHE A 40 -5.39 11.06 3.94
N SER A 41 -5.55 10.06 4.82
CA SER A 41 -4.91 10.09 6.13
C SER A 41 -4.59 8.69 6.61
N LEU A 42 -3.43 8.52 7.24
CA LEU A 42 -3.05 7.23 7.83
C LEU A 42 -4.06 6.77 8.88
N ARG A 43 -4.69 7.71 9.61
CA ARG A 43 -5.76 7.42 10.57
C ARG A 43 -7.00 6.84 9.88
N ALA A 44 -7.45 7.41 8.77
CA ALA A 44 -8.58 6.88 8.01
C ALA A 44 -8.27 5.48 7.45
N LEU A 45 -7.07 5.27 6.92
CA LEU A 45 -6.63 3.95 6.43
C LEU A 45 -6.60 2.92 7.56
N CYS A 46 -6.06 3.26 8.73
CA CYS A 46 -6.04 2.36 9.87
C CYS A 46 -7.45 1.93 10.30
N ARG A 47 -8.40 2.87 10.36
CA ARG A 47 -9.80 2.56 10.67
C ARG A 47 -10.46 1.68 9.61
N ARG A 48 -10.22 1.99 8.33
CA ARG A 48 -10.87 1.29 7.21
C ARG A 48 -10.37 -0.15 7.03
N TYR A 49 -9.10 -0.41 7.28
CA TYR A 49 -8.45 -1.71 7.05
C TYR A 49 -8.05 -2.44 8.35
N GLY A 50 -8.51 -1.96 9.51
CA GLY A 50 -8.31 -2.62 10.80
C GLY A 50 -6.83 -2.69 11.23
N ILE A 51 -6.03 -1.67 10.95
CA ILE A 51 -4.66 -1.58 11.47
C ILE A 51 -4.72 -0.95 12.87
N ARG A 52 -4.14 -1.64 13.86
CA ARG A 52 -4.26 -1.29 15.28
C ARG A 52 -3.75 0.11 15.63
N SER A 53 -2.70 0.58 14.94
CA SER A 53 -2.05 1.84 15.29
C SER A 53 -1.51 2.57 14.07
N VAL A 54 -1.81 3.87 14.01
CA VAL A 54 -1.27 4.82 13.03
C VAL A 54 0.26 4.89 13.13
N ALA A 55 0.80 4.85 14.34
CA ALA A 55 2.24 4.84 14.55
C ALA A 55 2.88 3.58 13.98
N THR A 56 2.22 2.42 14.14
CA THR A 56 2.72 1.17 13.54
C THR A 56 2.72 1.24 12.01
N LEU A 57 1.64 1.74 11.41
CA LEU A 57 1.59 1.94 9.96
C LEU A 57 2.69 2.90 9.47
N SER A 58 2.86 4.04 10.15
CA SER A 58 3.90 5.01 9.82
C SER A 58 5.31 4.43 9.95
N MET A 59 5.60 3.68 11.01
CA MET A 59 6.91 3.03 11.18
C MET A 59 7.19 1.99 10.10
N VAL A 60 6.17 1.23 9.68
CA VAL A 60 6.29 0.25 8.60
C VAL A 60 6.57 0.93 7.26
N ILE A 61 5.81 1.98 6.92
CA ILE A 61 6.02 2.74 5.66
C ILE A 61 7.43 3.34 5.63
N ASN A 62 7.92 3.85 6.77
CA ASN A 62 9.25 4.42 6.89
C ASN A 62 10.37 3.37 7.05
N GLY A 63 10.06 2.07 7.00
CA GLY A 63 11.04 0.99 7.16
C GLY A 63 11.65 0.87 8.56
N LYS A 64 11.11 1.57 9.56
CA LYS A 64 11.58 1.53 10.96
C LYS A 64 11.10 0.28 11.72
N ARG A 65 10.16 -0.48 11.14
CA ARG A 65 9.65 -1.74 11.69
C ARG A 65 9.49 -2.75 10.56
N LYS A 66 9.83 -4.02 10.82
CA LYS A 66 9.57 -5.12 9.88
C LYS A 66 8.06 -5.28 9.65
N VAL A 67 7.72 -5.65 8.42
CA VAL A 67 6.34 -5.97 8.03
C VAL A 67 6.03 -7.37 8.52
N THR A 68 4.93 -7.56 9.25
CA THR A 68 4.44 -8.90 9.58
C THR A 68 3.47 -9.38 8.49
N PRO A 69 3.25 -10.69 8.32
CA PRO A 69 2.31 -11.20 7.32
C PRO A 69 0.90 -10.59 7.44
N GLU A 70 0.41 -10.40 8.67
CA GLU A 70 -0.90 -9.75 8.92
C GLU A 70 -0.93 -8.30 8.41
N VAL A 71 0.14 -7.53 8.64
CA VAL A 71 0.23 -6.14 8.19
C VAL A 71 0.44 -6.09 6.67
N ALA A 72 1.23 -7.00 6.11
CA ALA A 72 1.41 -7.15 4.68
C ALA A 72 0.08 -7.38 3.96
N GLU A 73 -0.76 -8.26 4.49
CA GLU A 73 -2.08 -8.50 3.92
C GLU A 73 -2.93 -7.22 3.85
N LYS A 74 -2.98 -6.47 4.96
CA LYS A 74 -3.70 -5.17 5.01
C LYS A 74 -3.10 -4.16 4.04
N LEU A 75 -1.78 -4.08 3.93
CA LEU A 75 -1.09 -3.19 2.98
C LEU A 75 -1.38 -3.56 1.53
N SER A 76 -1.42 -4.86 1.21
CA SER A 76 -1.77 -5.33 -0.14
C SER A 76 -3.20 -4.92 -0.53
N GLN A 77 -4.13 -4.88 0.43
CA GLN A 77 -5.49 -4.40 0.21
C GLN A 77 -5.55 -2.88 0.03
N ILE A 78 -4.82 -2.12 0.87
CA ILE A 78 -4.72 -0.65 0.77
C ILE A 78 -4.18 -0.24 -0.59
N LEU A 79 -3.09 -0.89 -1.02
CA LEU A 79 -2.41 -0.63 -2.29
C LEU A 79 -3.05 -1.36 -3.48
N LYS A 80 -4.16 -2.07 -3.25
CA LYS A 80 -4.91 -2.82 -4.27
C LYS A 80 -4.05 -3.77 -5.10
N LEU A 81 -3.01 -4.35 -4.50
CA LEU A 81 -2.15 -5.35 -5.15
C LEU A 81 -2.94 -6.63 -5.40
N ARG A 82 -2.86 -7.14 -6.64
CA ARG A 82 -3.59 -8.35 -7.07
C ARG A 82 -2.66 -9.31 -7.81
N GLY A 83 -3.10 -10.57 -7.92
CA GLY A 83 -2.43 -11.60 -8.72
C GLY A 83 -0.93 -11.72 -8.42
N VAL A 84 -0.10 -11.52 -9.45
CA VAL A 84 1.37 -11.64 -9.36
C VAL A 84 1.97 -10.58 -8.44
N GLN A 85 1.48 -9.34 -8.47
CA GLN A 85 2.01 -8.26 -7.62
C GLN A 85 1.83 -8.57 -6.14
N ARG A 86 0.66 -9.08 -5.75
CA ARG A 86 0.39 -9.50 -4.36
C ARG A 86 1.30 -10.65 -3.95
N ARG A 87 1.49 -11.66 -4.81
CA ARG A 87 2.39 -12.79 -4.53
C ARG A 87 3.83 -12.34 -4.34
N TYR A 88 4.31 -11.47 -5.21
CA TYR A 88 5.65 -10.91 -5.12
C TYR A 88 5.84 -10.05 -3.86
N PHE A 89 4.87 -9.19 -3.56
CA PHE A 89 4.86 -8.41 -2.32
C PHE A 89 4.99 -9.30 -1.08
N MET A 90 4.20 -10.37 -1.01
CA MET A 90 4.22 -11.29 0.13
C MET A 90 5.53 -12.08 0.22
N ALA A 91 6.21 -12.32 -0.90
CA ALA A 91 7.52 -13.00 -0.91
C ALA A 91 8.68 -12.09 -0.48
N LEU A 92 8.51 -10.76 -0.55
CA LEU A 92 9.50 -9.78 -0.10
C LEU A 92 9.40 -9.45 1.40
N VAL A 93 8.27 -9.78 2.03
CA VAL A 93 7.99 -9.55 3.46
C VAL A 93 8.61 -10.66 4.30
#